data_AF-A0A7K0PPC2-F1
#
_entry.id   AF-A0A7K0PPC2-F1
#
_cell.length_a   1.000
_cell.length_b   1.000
_cell.length_c   1.000
_cell.angle_alpha   90.00
_cell.angle_beta   90.00
_cell.angle_gamma   90.00
#
_symmetry.space_group_name_H-M   'P 1'
#
loop_
_entity.id
_entity.type
_entity.pdbx_description
1 polymer ?
#
loop_
_entity_poly.entity_id
_entity_poly.type
_entity_poly.pdbx_seq_one_letter_code
_entity_poly.pdbx_strand_id
1 'polypeptide(L)'
;ATRIIEKVGKVIDQHDSVGAIELDQDDDEMDKLHRFLFATMQNGQWPHSIEMTIDITLLGRYYERCADHAVSIAKRVYFLVNGEYASE
;
A
#
# COMPACT_ATOMS: atom_id res chain seq x y z
N ALA A 1 -4.60 -1.25 4.34
CA ALA A 1 -3.56 -0.69 5.23
C ALA A 1 -3.15 -1.64 6.36
N THR A 2 -3.99 -1.93 7.38
CA THR A 2 -3.57 -2.74 8.55
C THR A 2 -2.95 -4.09 8.18
N ARG A 3 -3.58 -4.86 7.26
CA ARG A 3 -3.05 -6.14 6.80
C ARG A 3 -1.65 -6.04 6.19
N ILE A 4 -1.38 -5.00 5.40
CA ILE A 4 -0.08 -4.75 4.77
C ILE A 4 0.98 -4.44 5.83
N ILE A 5 0.63 -3.62 6.82
CA ILE A 5 1.52 -3.29 7.95
C ILE A 5 1.83 -4.54 8.81
N GLU A 6 0.84 -5.36 9.10
CA GLU A 6 1.04 -6.61 9.84
C GLU A 6 1.91 -7.61 9.05
N LYS A 7 1.68 -7.72 7.74
CA LYS A 7 2.45 -8.60 6.87
C LYS A 7 3.91 -8.18 6.77
N VAL A 8 4.20 -6.88 6.58
CA VAL A 8 5.60 -6.41 6.55
C VAL A 8 6.30 -6.63 7.89
N GLY A 9 5.58 -6.51 9.01
CA GLY A 9 6.11 -6.88 10.33
C GLY A 9 6.57 -8.34 10.40
N LYS A 10 5.76 -9.27 9.87
CA LYS A 10 6.12 -10.70 9.80
C LYS A 10 7.29 -10.96 8.85
N VAL A 11 7.30 -10.31 7.69
CA VAL A 11 8.40 -10.41 6.70
C VAL A 11 9.73 -10.02 7.33
N ILE A 12 9.76 -8.94 8.11
CA ILE A 12 10.96 -8.52 8.84
C ILE A 12 11.35 -9.53 9.91
N ASP A 13 10.41 -9.96 10.76
CA ASP A 13 10.68 -10.87 11.88
C ASP A 13 11.22 -12.22 11.41
N GLN A 14 10.63 -12.76 10.34
CA GLN A 14 10.90 -14.12 9.86
C GLN A 14 11.91 -14.17 8.71
N HIS A 15 12.37 -13.01 8.22
CA HIS A 15 13.18 -12.92 7.00
C HIS A 15 12.50 -13.66 5.82
N ASP A 16 11.18 -13.48 5.70
CA ASP A 16 10.37 -14.21 4.73
C ASP A 16 10.46 -13.57 3.34
N SER A 17 11.29 -14.14 2.47
CA SER A 17 11.46 -13.67 1.09
C SER A 17 10.23 -13.92 0.22
N VAL A 18 9.42 -14.95 0.50
CA VAL A 18 8.20 -15.23 -0.26
C VAL A 18 7.13 -14.19 0.09
N GLY A 19 6.89 -14.00 1.39
CA GLY A 19 5.96 -12.96 1.87
C GLY A 19 6.38 -11.55 1.44
N ALA A 20 7.67 -11.31 1.23
CA ALA A 20 8.17 -10.05 0.69
C ALA A 20 7.73 -9.80 -0.76
N ILE A 21 7.69 -10.83 -1.60
CA ILE A 21 7.19 -10.72 -2.99
C ILE A 21 5.68 -10.50 -2.99
N GLU A 22 4.95 -11.26 -2.17
CA GLU A 22 3.49 -11.14 -2.10
C GLU A 22 3.02 -9.76 -1.60
N LEU A 23 3.84 -9.01 -0.86
CA LEU A 23 3.51 -7.66 -0.40
C LEU A 23 3.29 -6.67 -1.55
N ASP A 24 4.01 -6.86 -2.66
CA ASP A 24 3.84 -6.06 -3.88
C ASP A 24 2.45 -6.30 -4.49
N GLN A 25 2.01 -7.55 -4.53
CA GLN A 25 0.66 -7.93 -4.98
C GLN A 25 -0.45 -7.45 -4.02
N ASP A 26 -0.18 -7.45 -2.72
CA ASP A 26 -1.15 -6.96 -1.73
C ASP A 26 -1.38 -5.43 -1.84
N ASP A 27 -0.40 -4.70 -2.37
CA ASP A 27 -0.49 -3.26 -2.60
C ASP A 27 -1.43 -2.90 -3.77
N ASP A 28 -1.55 -3.76 -4.79
CA ASP A 28 -2.50 -3.57 -5.90
C ASP A 28 -3.93 -3.30 -5.42
N GLU A 29 -4.34 -3.89 -4.30
CA GLU A 29 -5.64 -3.65 -3.70
C GLU A 29 -5.76 -2.25 -3.08
N MET A 30 -4.70 -1.74 -2.44
CA MET A 30 -4.67 -0.36 -1.95
C MET A 30 -4.76 0.63 -3.10
N ASP A 31 -4.07 0.31 -4.18
CA ASP A 31 -3.99 1.09 -5.39
C ASP A 31 -5.36 1.18 -6.11
N LYS A 32 -6.09 0.06 -6.17
CA LYS A 32 -7.49 0.00 -6.62
C LYS A 32 -8.42 0.83 -5.75
N LEU A 33 -8.31 0.73 -4.42
CA LEU A 33 -9.12 1.50 -3.48
C LEU A 33 -8.87 3.01 -3.63
N HIS A 34 -7.62 3.41 -3.84
CA HIS A 34 -7.25 4.81 -4.07
C HIS A 34 -7.87 5.36 -5.36
N ARG A 35 -7.80 4.60 -6.47
CA ARG A 35 -8.50 4.95 -7.73
C ARG A 35 -10.01 5.04 -7.55
N PHE A 36 -10.61 4.09 -6.83
CA PHE A 36 -12.05 4.09 -6.56
C PHE A 36 -12.49 5.31 -5.75
N LEU A 37 -11.69 5.71 -4.75
CA LEU A 37 -11.95 6.90 -3.95
C LEU A 37 -11.99 8.16 -4.81
N PHE A 38 -10.99 8.36 -5.69
CA PHE A 38 -10.98 9.49 -6.61
C PHE A 38 -12.16 9.50 -7.57
N ALA A 39 -12.49 8.35 -8.17
CA ALA A 39 -13.64 8.23 -9.05
C ALA A 39 -14.94 8.59 -8.33
N THR A 40 -15.09 8.22 -7.06
CA THR A 40 -16.26 8.54 -6.24
C THR A 40 -16.38 10.04 -5.97
N MET A 41 -15.28 10.73 -5.71
CA MET A 41 -15.29 12.19 -5.49
C MET A 41 -15.54 12.98 -6.78
N GLN A 42 -15.17 12.41 -7.94
CA GLN A 42 -15.28 13.08 -9.25
C GLN A 42 -16.59 12.82 -10.00
N ASN A 43 -17.44 11.90 -9.51
CA ASN A 43 -18.66 11.47 -10.22
C ASN A 43 -19.79 12.53 -10.28
N GLY A 44 -19.56 13.75 -9.76
CA GLY A 44 -20.54 14.85 -9.75
C GLY A 44 -21.73 14.65 -8.81
N GLN A 45 -21.81 13.52 -8.12
CA GLN A 45 -22.84 13.16 -7.14
C GLN A 45 -22.29 13.13 -5.71
N TRP A 46 -21.07 13.60 -5.50
CA TRP A 46 -20.43 13.65 -4.19
C TRP A 46 -21.21 14.58 -3.26
N PRO A 47 -21.85 14.07 -2.17
CA PRO A 47 -22.79 14.85 -1.38
C PRO A 47 -22.11 15.66 -0.27
N HIS A 48 -20.79 15.63 -0.17
CA HIS A 48 -20.03 16.22 0.94
C HIS A 48 -19.34 17.54 0.53
N SER A 49 -18.93 18.32 1.52
CA SER A 49 -18.29 19.62 1.29
C SER A 49 -16.88 19.48 0.70
N ILE A 50 -16.34 20.60 0.20
CA ILE A 50 -14.97 20.65 -0.33
C ILE A 50 -13.95 20.28 0.75
N GLU A 51 -14.15 20.72 1.98
CA GLU A 51 -13.29 20.39 3.13
C GLU A 51 -13.24 18.89 3.36
N MET A 52 -14.41 18.22 3.38
CA MET A 52 -14.47 16.76 3.51
C MET A 52 -13.78 16.03 2.35
N THR A 53 -13.90 16.56 1.13
CA THR A 53 -13.19 16.03 -0.04
C THR A 53 -11.67 16.12 0.13
N ILE A 54 -11.16 17.24 0.65
CA ILE A 54 -9.73 17.42 0.93
C ILE A 54 -9.28 16.42 2.00
N ASP A 55 -10.02 16.32 3.11
CA ASP A 55 -9.69 15.40 4.21
C ASP A 55 -9.63 13.95 3.74
N ILE A 56 -10.62 13.51 2.96
CA ILE A 56 -10.66 12.15 2.41
C ILE A 56 -9.55 11.91 1.38
N THR A 57 -9.24 12.90 0.54
CA THR A 57 -8.12 12.82 -0.40
C THR A 57 -6.79 12.62 0.34
N LEU A 58 -6.56 13.40 1.40
CA LEU A 58 -5.36 13.26 2.23
C LEU A 58 -5.31 11.89 2.92
N LEU A 59 -6.44 11.41 3.45
CA LEU A 59 -6.54 10.08 4.06
C LEU A 59 -6.17 8.97 3.06
N GLY A 60 -6.72 9.02 1.84
CA GLY A 60 -6.37 8.09 0.76
C GLY A 60 -4.88 8.08 0.46
N ARG A 61 -4.27 9.26 0.36
CA ARG A 61 -2.82 9.42 0.14
C ARG A 61 -1.99 8.84 1.28
N TYR A 62 -2.39 9.03 2.54
CA TYR A 62 -1.65 8.46 3.66
C TYR A 62 -1.73 6.93 3.68
N TYR A 63 -2.85 6.34 3.28
CA TYR A 63 -2.95 4.89 3.18
C TYR A 63 -2.11 4.30 2.05
N GLU A 64 -2.06 4.93 0.88
CA GLU A 64 -1.18 4.51 -0.22
C GLU A 64 0.29 4.62 0.19
N ARG A 65 0.70 5.75 0.78
CA ARG A 65 2.07 5.93 1.26
C ARG A 65 2.49 4.90 2.31
N CYS A 66 1.57 4.48 3.19
CA CYS A 66 1.85 3.39 4.13
C CYS A 66 2.14 2.07 3.41
N ALA A 67 1.43 1.81 2.31
CA ALA A 67 1.59 0.58 1.54
C ALA A 67 2.88 0.60 0.70
N ASP A 68 3.18 1.72 0.03
CA ASP A 68 4.47 1.98 -0.62
C ASP A 68 5.67 1.72 0.31
N HIS A 69 5.57 2.21 1.55
CA HIS A 69 6.63 2.03 2.54
C HIS A 69 6.77 0.56 2.94
N ALA A 70 5.67 -0.17 3.11
CA ALA A 70 5.71 -1.60 3.39
C ALA A 70 6.36 -2.40 2.25
N VAL A 71 5.98 -2.13 1.00
CA VAL A 71 6.58 -2.74 -0.20
C VAL A 71 8.07 -2.40 -0.30
N SER A 72 8.44 -1.15 -0.06
CA SER A 72 9.83 -0.71 -0.06
C SER A 72 10.68 -1.45 0.99
N ILE A 73 10.12 -1.72 2.17
CA ILE A 73 10.80 -2.50 3.21
C ILE A 73 10.90 -3.97 2.79
N ALA A 74 9.82 -4.56 2.26
CA ALA A 74 9.79 -5.93 1.77
C ALA A 74 10.88 -6.20 0.72
N LYS A 75 11.02 -5.31 -0.26
CA LYS A 75 12.08 -5.38 -1.30
C LYS A 75 13.49 -5.40 -0.70
N ARG A 76 13.73 -4.68 0.40
CA ARG A 76 15.02 -4.70 1.11
C ARG A 76 15.23 -6.00 1.88
N VAL A 77 14.18 -6.55 2.50
CA VAL A 77 14.26 -7.86 3.19
C VAL A 77 14.54 -8.97 2.17
N TYR A 78 13.87 -8.96 1.02
CA TYR A 78 14.15 -9.91 -0.06
C TYR A 78 15.62 -9.87 -0.48
N PHE A 79 16.15 -8.67 -0.74
CA PHE A 79 17.56 -8.50 -1.11
C PHE A 79 18.50 -8.99 -0.02
N LEU A 80 18.20 -8.70 1.25
CA LEU A 80 19.01 -9.15 2.39
C LEU A 80 19.10 -10.68 2.46
N VAL A 81 18.01 -11.38 2.15
CA VAL A 81 17.93 -12.85 2.22
C VAL A 81 18.57 -13.53 1.01
N ASN A 82 18.32 -13.02 -0.20
CA ASN A 82 18.71 -13.69 -1.44
C ASN A 82 20.01 -13.15 -2.07
N GLY A 83 20.45 -11.95 -1.69
CA GLY A 83 21.61 -11.28 -2.28
C GLY A 83 21.35 -10.62 -3.64
N GLU A 84 20.11 -10.63 -4.12
CA GLU A 84 19.68 -10.02 -5.37
C GLU A 84 18.29 -9.39 -5.23
N TYR A 85 17.94 -8.47 -6.13
CA TYR A 85 16.61 -7.90 -6.17
C TYR A 85 15.65 -8.90 -6.82
N ALA A 86 14.42 -8.98 -6.30
CA ALA A 86 13.36 -9.72 -6.97
C ALA A 86 13.14 -9.10 -8.37
N SER A 87 13.12 -9.94 -9.40
CA SER A 87 12.67 -9.54 -10.73
C SER A 87 11.17 -9.25 -10.71
N GLU A 88 10.74 -8.18 -11.38
CA GLU A 88 9.31 -7.89 -11.65
C GLU A 88 8.63 -9.05 -12.41
#